data_AF-A0A832CFB7-F1
#
_entry.id   AF-A0A832CFB7-F1
#
_cell.length_a   1.000
_cell.length_b   1.000
_cell.length_c   1.000
_cell.angle_alpha   90.00
_cell.angle_beta   90.00
_cell.angle_gamma   90.00
#
_symmetry.space_group_name_H-M   'P 1'
#
loop_
_entity.id
_entity.type
_entity.pdbx_description
1 polymer ?
#
loop_
_entity_poly.entity_id
_entity_poly.type
_entity_poly.pdbx_seq_one_letter_code
_entity_poly.pdbx_strand_id
1 'polypeptide(L)'
;MELLPPSMKLRVVLIPYELPQSLAVVSPDTAARLELRANDRAKISWNGRTVTAFVAVAPGFPEGAVGLYVNVARALGAEEGSEVHVEACEPPVSAKAIRRKLAGARLAPEEIHQLVRDIVEGRLSEVELTALVTSLHFTGMSLEEAKAFTVAMVETGTRLVLNRKPVLDKHSLGGVPGDKTSLLIVPIIASLGYTIPKTSSRAITSPAGTADRMEVLAPVNLSLEEMKRVVEKANGCIVWGGNLNLAPADDIIIRVEYPLGIDPFFVPSILAKKLAVGSTHMVLDIPTGRGTKAPTLEDATRVSRDFLELGSALGLSIEAVATYAEEPIGYAVGPALEAREALEALSTLKPGDLVEKAAAIAGILLEMVGVEQGYEAALRALSSRKAEMKLREIIELQGGDPGVKPSDVPVGDKTLTIYSEDEGLVQYVDNAAIALLGKLAGAPSDKGAGVLLHVKIGQHVRKGDPLMTIYSSSSARIQAVEKSIADGFPVFRVSRTVGRRMLLERYPSAPQRIGLER
;
A
#
# COMPACT_ATOMS: atom_id res chain seq x y z
N MET A 1 -5.97 47.51 14.22
CA MET A 1 -5.94 47.89 12.79
C MET A 1 -5.15 46.80 12.11
N GLU A 2 -5.82 45.75 11.62
CA GLU A 2 -5.13 44.73 10.81
C GLU A 2 -4.71 45.40 9.50
N LEU A 3 -3.40 45.47 9.27
CA LEU A 3 -2.83 45.89 7.99
C LEU A 3 -3.25 44.85 6.96
N LEU A 4 -3.97 45.28 5.92
CA LEU A 4 -4.31 44.39 4.81
C LEU A 4 -3.00 43.86 4.19
N PRO A 5 -2.91 42.56 3.89
CA PRO A 5 -1.70 41.99 3.32
C PRO A 5 -1.36 42.69 1.99
N PRO A 6 -0.06 42.86 1.68
CA PRO A 6 0.37 43.45 0.43
C PRO A 6 -0.18 42.65 -0.74
N SER A 7 -0.75 43.37 -1.71
CA SER A 7 -1.43 42.77 -2.85
C SER A 7 -1.17 43.53 -4.15
N MET A 8 -1.13 42.80 -5.26
CA MET A 8 -0.82 43.33 -6.59
C MET A 8 -1.65 42.65 -7.67
N LYS A 9 -1.97 43.40 -8.73
CA LYS A 9 -2.45 42.82 -10.00
C LYS A 9 -1.25 42.43 -10.85
N LEU A 10 -1.22 41.19 -11.31
CA LEU A 10 -0.15 40.62 -12.12
C LEU A 10 -0.74 39.94 -13.36
N ARG A 11 -0.04 40.08 -14.49
CA ARG A 11 -0.40 39.40 -15.73
C ARG A 11 0.03 37.93 -15.69
N VAL A 12 -0.86 37.02 -16.03
CA VAL A 12 -0.55 35.59 -16.08
C VAL A 12 0.37 35.27 -17.24
N VAL A 13 1.44 34.54 -16.95
CA VAL A 13 2.25 33.79 -17.91
C VAL A 13 2.00 32.32 -17.66
N LEU A 14 1.42 31.62 -18.62
CA LEU A 14 1.08 30.22 -18.50
C LEU A 14 2.33 29.36 -18.67
N ILE A 15 2.58 28.49 -17.71
CA ILE A 15 3.64 27.49 -17.76
C ILE A 15 2.99 26.17 -18.18
N PRO A 16 3.31 25.61 -19.37
CA PRO A 16 2.56 24.53 -20.00
C PRO A 16 2.87 23.14 -19.41
N TYR A 17 3.01 23.07 -18.09
CA TYR A 17 3.27 21.85 -17.33
C TYR A 17 2.30 21.77 -16.14
N GLU A 18 2.01 20.55 -15.70
CA GLU A 18 1.28 20.31 -14.46
C GLU A 18 2.26 19.83 -13.39
N LEU A 19 2.18 20.45 -12.21
CA LEU A 19 2.91 20.00 -11.03
C LEU A 19 1.95 19.42 -10.00
N PRO A 20 2.38 18.42 -9.20
CA PRO A 20 1.57 17.90 -8.09
C PRO A 20 1.23 18.95 -7.03
N GLN A 21 2.06 19.98 -6.89
CA GLN A 21 1.87 21.10 -5.97
C GLN A 21 1.37 22.35 -6.72
N SER A 22 0.53 23.14 -6.08
CA SER A 22 0.16 24.47 -6.58
C SER A 22 1.35 25.43 -6.42
N LEU A 23 2.03 25.74 -7.52
CA LEU A 23 3.19 26.62 -7.56
C LEU A 23 2.90 27.85 -8.44
N ALA A 24 3.40 29.01 -8.03
CA ALA A 24 3.38 30.24 -8.78
C ALA A 24 4.79 30.84 -8.86
N VAL A 25 5.17 31.34 -10.02
CA VAL A 25 6.51 31.90 -10.26
C VAL A 25 6.41 33.42 -10.31
N VAL A 26 7.30 34.13 -9.61
CA VAL A 26 7.38 35.59 -9.65
C VAL A 26 8.84 36.05 -9.78
N SER A 27 9.03 37.29 -10.23
CA SER A 27 10.35 37.93 -10.22
C SER A 27 10.79 38.26 -8.78
N PRO A 28 12.11 38.45 -8.54
CA PRO A 28 12.61 38.90 -7.23
C PRO A 28 12.00 40.23 -6.75
N ASP A 29 11.76 41.18 -7.66
CA ASP A 29 11.21 42.48 -7.30
C ASP A 29 9.70 42.40 -7.01
N THR A 30 8.93 41.63 -7.78
CA THR A 30 7.51 41.35 -7.48
C THR A 30 7.37 40.64 -6.13
N ALA A 31 8.25 39.67 -5.83
CA ALA A 31 8.30 39.01 -4.53
C ALA A 31 8.57 40.01 -3.40
N ALA A 32 9.56 40.90 -3.57
CA ALA A 32 9.91 41.92 -2.57
C ALA A 32 8.74 42.89 -2.30
N ARG A 33 8.03 43.35 -3.34
CA ARG A 33 6.87 44.25 -3.20
C ARG A 33 5.67 43.59 -2.50
N LEU A 34 5.51 42.28 -2.70
CA LEU A 34 4.49 41.48 -2.02
C LEU A 34 4.97 40.95 -0.65
N GLU A 35 6.18 41.30 -0.22
CA GLU A 35 6.82 40.76 1.00
C GLU A 35 6.89 39.22 1.03
N LEU A 36 6.96 38.59 -0.14
CA LEU A 36 7.04 37.15 -0.32
C LEU A 36 8.50 36.70 -0.47
N ARG A 37 8.80 35.53 0.09
CA ARG A 37 10.05 34.79 -0.10
C ARG A 37 9.79 33.50 -0.87
N ALA A 38 10.86 32.85 -1.31
CA ALA A 38 10.75 31.51 -1.86
C ALA A 38 10.13 30.55 -0.82
N ASN A 39 9.17 29.74 -1.26
CA ASN A 39 8.34 28.84 -0.46
C ASN A 39 7.29 29.50 0.46
N ASP A 40 7.16 30.83 0.43
CA ASP A 40 5.99 31.47 1.02
C ASP A 40 4.74 31.16 0.20
N ARG A 41 3.58 31.53 0.74
CA ARG A 41 2.28 31.29 0.11
C ARG A 41 1.72 32.60 -0.42
N ALA A 42 1.19 32.53 -1.64
CA ALA A 42 0.39 33.59 -2.20
C ALA A 42 -1.03 33.08 -2.46
N LYS A 43 -2.01 33.91 -2.12
CA LYS A 43 -3.40 33.71 -2.54
C LYS A 43 -3.60 34.44 -3.87
N ILE A 44 -3.99 33.69 -4.87
CA ILE A 44 -4.20 34.17 -6.24
C ILE A 44 -5.69 34.12 -6.50
N SER A 45 -6.26 35.21 -7.00
CA SER A 45 -7.70 35.31 -7.22
C SER A 45 -8.04 35.90 -8.59
N TRP A 46 -9.08 35.33 -9.21
CA TRP A 46 -9.57 35.72 -10.52
C TRP A 46 -11.05 35.36 -10.66
N ASN A 47 -11.89 36.29 -11.14
CA ASN A 47 -13.32 36.06 -11.39
C ASN A 47 -14.07 35.34 -10.24
N GLY A 48 -13.81 35.75 -8.99
CA GLY A 48 -14.43 35.18 -7.79
C GLY A 48 -13.89 33.80 -7.37
N ARG A 49 -12.93 33.24 -8.12
CA ARG A 49 -12.20 32.02 -7.76
C ARG A 49 -10.89 32.40 -7.07
N THR A 50 -10.42 31.50 -6.22
CA THR A 50 -9.21 31.69 -5.44
C THR A 50 -8.44 30.38 -5.33
N VAL A 51 -7.12 30.47 -5.46
CA VAL A 51 -6.19 29.35 -5.25
C VAL A 51 -5.02 29.84 -4.41
N THR A 52 -4.62 29.05 -3.42
CA THR A 52 -3.36 29.25 -2.71
C THR A 52 -2.25 28.49 -3.43
N ALA A 53 -1.15 29.17 -3.71
CA ALA A 53 0.02 28.58 -4.36
C ALA A 53 1.29 28.94 -3.58
N PHE A 54 2.26 28.03 -3.60
CA PHE A 54 3.61 28.31 -3.13
C PHE A 54 4.35 29.19 -4.13
N VAL A 55 5.24 30.04 -3.62
CA VAL A 55 5.93 31.03 -4.43
C VAL A 55 7.34 30.55 -4.76
N ALA A 56 7.61 30.37 -6.05
CA ALA A 56 8.95 30.25 -6.58
C ALA A 56 9.45 31.62 -7.04
N VAL A 57 10.60 32.06 -6.53
CA VAL A 57 11.23 33.30 -6.95
C VAL A 57 12.29 32.97 -7.99
N ALA A 58 12.06 33.40 -9.24
CA ALA A 58 12.92 33.05 -10.37
C ALA A 58 13.64 34.30 -10.93
N PRO A 59 14.97 34.40 -10.78
CA PRO A 59 15.76 35.42 -11.45
C PRO A 59 15.56 35.35 -12.98
N GLY A 60 15.16 36.46 -13.60
CA GLY A 60 14.86 36.52 -15.03
C GLY A 60 13.39 36.27 -15.41
N PHE A 61 12.51 36.00 -14.42
CA PHE A 61 11.07 36.00 -14.67
C PHE A 61 10.56 37.43 -14.92
N PRO A 62 9.60 37.66 -15.85
CA PRO A 62 9.13 39.00 -16.18
C PRO A 62 8.53 39.76 -14.99
N GLU A 63 8.84 41.05 -14.88
CA GLU A 63 8.22 41.95 -13.90
C GLU A 63 6.74 42.20 -14.21
N GLY A 64 5.93 42.42 -13.16
CA GLY A 64 4.50 42.66 -13.31
C GLY A 64 3.71 41.45 -13.80
N ALA A 65 4.32 40.25 -13.74
CA ALA A 65 3.72 39.00 -14.17
C ALA A 65 3.77 37.94 -13.07
N VAL A 66 2.90 36.93 -13.18
CA VAL A 66 2.92 35.73 -12.36
C VAL A 66 2.83 34.50 -13.26
N GLY A 67 3.76 33.57 -13.06
CA GLY A 67 3.82 32.31 -13.76
C GLY A 67 2.87 31.32 -13.11
N LEU A 68 1.85 30.86 -13.85
CA LEU A 68 0.91 29.87 -13.36
C LEU A 68 1.08 28.56 -14.12
N TYR A 69 1.29 27.46 -13.41
CA TYR A 69 1.23 26.13 -13.98
C TYR A 69 -0.22 25.78 -14.36
N VAL A 70 -0.39 24.83 -15.28
CA VAL A 70 -1.70 24.48 -15.87
C VAL A 70 -2.73 24.12 -14.80
N ASN A 71 -2.34 23.41 -13.74
CA ASN A 71 -3.22 23.03 -12.63
C ASN A 71 -3.76 24.26 -11.88
N VAL A 72 -2.92 25.27 -11.61
CA VAL A 72 -3.32 26.50 -10.90
C VAL A 72 -4.17 27.39 -11.81
N ALA A 73 -3.76 27.57 -13.07
CA ALA A 73 -4.50 28.35 -14.05
C ALA A 73 -5.91 27.76 -14.31
N ARG A 74 -6.02 26.43 -14.46
CA ARG A 74 -7.29 25.71 -14.62
C ARG A 74 -8.19 25.90 -13.40
N ALA A 75 -7.65 25.75 -12.19
CA ALA A 75 -8.42 25.95 -10.96
C ALA A 75 -8.96 27.38 -10.83
N LEU A 76 -8.20 28.38 -11.28
CA LEU A 76 -8.63 29.78 -11.34
C LEU A 76 -9.53 30.10 -12.54
N GLY A 77 -9.54 29.27 -13.58
CA GLY A 77 -10.13 29.63 -14.87
C GLY A 77 -9.40 30.81 -15.53
N ALA A 78 -8.10 30.93 -15.29
CA ALA A 78 -7.24 31.95 -15.89
C ALA A 78 -6.54 31.41 -17.14
N GLU A 79 -6.36 32.27 -18.14
CA GLU A 79 -5.65 31.98 -19.38
C GLU A 79 -4.41 32.87 -19.50
N GLU A 80 -3.55 32.58 -20.49
CA GLU A 80 -2.40 33.44 -20.83
C GLU A 80 -2.82 34.92 -20.93
N GLY A 81 -2.11 35.80 -20.25
CA GLY A 81 -2.41 37.24 -20.27
C GLY A 81 -3.54 37.71 -19.35
N SER A 82 -4.24 36.81 -18.63
CA SER A 82 -5.25 37.21 -17.63
C SER A 82 -4.64 38.09 -16.54
N GLU A 83 -5.37 39.08 -16.03
CA GLU A 83 -4.91 39.90 -14.91
C GLU A 83 -5.43 39.36 -13.57
N VAL A 84 -4.58 38.66 -12.84
CA VAL A 84 -4.95 38.04 -11.55
C VAL A 84 -4.49 38.91 -10.39
N HIS A 85 -5.19 38.80 -9.26
CA HIS A 85 -4.79 39.46 -8.02
C HIS A 85 -4.01 38.50 -7.15
N VAL A 86 -2.80 38.90 -6.75
CA VAL A 86 -1.88 38.10 -5.93
C VAL A 86 -1.65 38.83 -4.61
N GLU A 87 -1.90 38.14 -3.50
CA GLU A 87 -1.71 38.66 -2.14
C GLU A 87 -0.91 37.68 -1.28
N ALA A 88 -0.07 38.19 -0.39
CA ALA A 88 0.64 37.34 0.56
C ALA A 88 -0.32 36.68 1.55
N CYS A 89 -0.03 35.42 1.90
CA CYS A 89 -0.87 34.63 2.79
C CYS A 89 -0.08 34.21 4.02
N GLU A 90 -0.68 34.39 5.20
CA GLU A 90 -0.10 33.85 6.43
C GLU A 90 -0.06 32.31 6.40
N PRO A 91 0.92 31.68 7.07
CA PRO A 91 0.93 30.24 7.26
C PRO A 91 -0.38 29.76 7.90
N PRO A 92 -0.91 28.59 7.50
CA PRO A 92 -2.13 28.05 8.07
C PRO A 92 -1.96 27.79 9.58
N VAL A 93 -3.07 27.81 10.31
CA VAL A 93 -3.08 27.56 11.77
C VAL A 93 -2.42 26.23 12.12
N SER A 94 -2.57 25.22 11.25
CA SER A 94 -1.93 23.90 11.38
C SER A 94 -0.39 23.93 11.39
N ALA A 95 0.26 24.94 10.79
CA ALA A 95 1.71 25.10 10.87
C ALA A 95 2.18 25.34 12.32
N LYS A 96 1.33 25.96 13.16
CA LYS A 96 1.61 26.11 14.60
C LYS A 96 1.54 24.77 15.33
N ALA A 97 0.61 23.89 14.94
CA ALA A 97 0.51 22.53 15.49
C ALA A 97 1.78 21.72 15.17
N ILE A 98 2.32 21.82 13.95
CA ILE A 98 3.59 21.17 13.60
C ILE A 98 4.75 21.66 14.48
N ARG A 99 4.86 22.98 14.71
CA ARG A 99 5.90 23.54 15.61
C ARG A 99 5.75 23.03 17.05
N ARG A 100 4.51 22.93 17.54
CA ARG A 100 4.22 22.34 18.86
C ARG A 100 4.64 20.87 18.91
N LYS A 101 4.34 20.09 17.88
CA LYS A 101 4.73 18.67 17.82
C LYS A 101 6.24 18.49 17.75
N LEU A 102 6.94 19.35 16.99
CA LEU A 102 8.41 19.41 16.99
C LEU A 102 9.00 19.70 18.38
N ALA A 103 8.30 20.49 19.19
CA ALA A 103 8.68 20.74 20.59
C ALA A 103 8.27 19.62 21.56
N GLY A 104 7.76 18.48 21.06
CA GLY A 104 7.36 17.33 21.86
C GLY A 104 5.96 17.44 22.49
N ALA A 105 5.17 18.45 22.13
CA ALA A 105 3.81 18.58 22.66
C ALA A 105 2.86 17.56 22.02
N ARG A 106 1.87 17.13 22.80
CA ARG A 106 0.70 16.40 22.26
C ARG A 106 -0.23 17.38 21.55
N LEU A 107 -0.80 16.93 20.44
CA LEU A 107 -1.76 17.70 19.66
C LEU A 107 -3.20 17.40 20.11
N ALA A 108 -4.04 18.42 20.20
CA ALA A 108 -5.47 18.23 20.46
C ALA A 108 -6.18 17.69 19.20
N PRO A 109 -7.30 16.95 19.34
CA PRO A 109 -8.05 16.40 18.20
C PRO A 109 -8.45 17.46 17.15
N GLU A 110 -8.81 18.67 17.59
CA GLU A 110 -9.21 19.77 16.71
C GLU A 110 -8.02 20.29 15.89
N GLU A 111 -6.83 20.33 16.49
CA GLU A 111 -5.60 20.71 15.79
C GLU A 111 -5.23 19.66 14.74
N ILE A 112 -5.38 18.38 15.08
CA ILE A 112 -5.14 17.26 14.15
C ILE A 112 -6.13 17.30 12.99
N HIS A 113 -7.42 17.53 13.27
CA HIS A 113 -8.43 17.61 12.23
C HIS A 113 -8.11 18.76 11.24
N GLN A 114 -7.76 19.94 11.75
CA GLN A 114 -7.36 21.06 10.90
C GLN A 114 -6.07 20.78 10.13
N LEU A 115 -5.10 20.11 10.77
CA LEU A 115 -3.85 19.69 10.14
C LEU A 115 -4.12 18.74 8.96
N VAL A 116 -4.88 17.67 9.15
CA VAL A 116 -5.22 16.72 8.07
C VAL A 116 -6.00 17.40 6.96
N ARG A 117 -6.93 18.30 7.29
CA ARG A 117 -7.63 19.11 6.28
C ARG A 117 -6.66 19.96 5.45
N ASP A 118 -5.72 20.64 6.09
CA ASP A 118 -4.74 21.46 5.39
C ASP A 118 -3.75 20.61 4.54
N ILE A 119 -3.49 19.35 4.93
CA ILE A 119 -2.77 18.37 4.10
C ILE A 119 -3.56 18.09 2.82
N VAL A 120 -4.83 17.68 2.95
CA VAL A 120 -5.68 17.30 1.81
C VAL A 120 -5.95 18.46 0.87
N GLU A 121 -6.12 19.68 1.40
CA GLU A 121 -6.33 20.89 0.61
C GLU A 121 -5.01 21.46 0.01
N GLY A 122 -3.87 20.79 0.20
CA GLY A 122 -2.58 21.20 -0.36
C GLY A 122 -2.03 22.51 0.22
N ARG A 123 -2.47 22.89 1.42
CA ARG A 123 -2.07 24.13 2.09
C ARG A 123 -0.73 23.99 2.82
N LEU A 124 -0.26 22.78 3.07
CA LEU A 124 1.04 22.50 3.68
C LEU A 124 2.11 22.21 2.61
N SER A 125 3.29 22.77 2.82
CA SER A 125 4.47 22.52 2.00
C SER A 125 5.05 21.13 2.31
N GLU A 126 5.85 20.59 1.39
CA GLU A 126 6.61 19.37 1.64
C GLU A 126 7.56 19.51 2.85
N VAL A 127 8.07 20.72 3.13
CA VAL A 127 8.90 20.98 4.32
C VAL A 127 8.10 20.81 5.60
N GLU A 128 6.89 21.35 5.66
CA GLU A 128 6.00 21.22 6.83
C GLU A 128 5.52 19.77 7.01
N LEU A 129 5.19 19.08 5.93
CA LEU A 129 4.86 17.65 5.95
C LEU A 129 6.04 16.81 6.45
N THR A 130 7.25 17.08 5.95
CA THR A 130 8.50 16.43 6.40
C THR A 130 8.73 16.66 7.88
N ALA A 131 8.56 17.89 8.35
CA ALA A 131 8.66 18.21 9.77
C ALA A 131 7.64 17.43 10.61
N LEU A 132 6.38 17.33 10.16
CA LEU A 132 5.35 16.54 10.84
C LEU A 132 5.72 15.06 10.93
N VAL A 133 6.00 14.41 9.79
CA VAL A 133 6.33 12.98 9.71
C VAL A 133 7.56 12.67 10.57
N THR A 134 8.61 13.46 10.43
CA THR A 134 9.85 13.28 11.19
C THR A 134 9.60 13.48 12.69
N SER A 135 8.82 14.50 13.08
CA SER A 135 8.48 14.73 14.50
C SER A 135 7.70 13.56 15.10
N LEU A 136 6.73 13.00 14.37
CA LEU A 136 5.94 11.85 14.83
C LEU A 136 6.77 10.58 14.93
N HIS A 137 7.72 10.38 14.01
CA HIS A 137 8.62 9.23 14.05
C HIS A 137 9.50 9.22 15.32
N PHE A 138 10.05 10.37 15.70
CA PHE A 138 10.96 10.46 16.85
C PHE A 138 10.27 10.72 18.19
N THR A 139 9.15 11.45 18.22
CA THR A 139 8.40 11.73 19.46
C THR A 139 7.31 10.70 19.74
N GLY A 140 6.94 9.89 18.74
CA GLY A 140 5.83 8.97 18.80
C GLY A 140 4.46 9.64 18.67
N MET A 141 3.45 8.78 18.54
CA MET A 141 2.05 9.14 18.48
C MET A 141 1.34 8.48 19.66
N SER A 142 0.69 9.27 20.51
CA SER A 142 -0.18 8.70 21.55
C SER A 142 -1.43 8.06 20.92
N LEU A 143 -2.09 7.16 21.65
CA LEU A 143 -3.33 6.52 21.17
C LEU A 143 -4.42 7.54 20.83
N GLU A 144 -4.52 8.64 21.58
CA GLU A 144 -5.46 9.75 21.32
C GLU A 144 -5.13 10.49 20.02
N GLU A 145 -3.86 10.80 19.78
CA GLU A 145 -3.41 11.42 18.53
C GLU A 145 -3.65 10.47 17.36
N ALA A 146 -3.32 9.18 17.50
CA ALA A 146 -3.53 8.17 16.46
C ALA A 146 -5.00 8.00 16.09
N LYS A 147 -5.88 7.99 17.09
CA LYS A 147 -7.33 8.01 16.89
C LYS A 147 -7.77 9.26 16.16
N ALA A 148 -7.33 10.44 16.59
CA ALA A 148 -7.70 11.71 15.97
C ALA A 148 -7.22 11.81 14.51
N PHE A 149 -5.99 11.39 14.22
CA PHE A 149 -5.45 11.33 12.86
C PHE A 149 -6.29 10.39 12.00
N THR A 150 -6.56 9.18 12.51
CA THR A 150 -7.37 8.19 11.79
C THR A 150 -8.75 8.75 11.47
N VAL A 151 -9.46 9.31 12.45
CA VAL A 151 -10.80 9.90 12.24
C VAL A 151 -10.75 11.03 11.20
N ALA A 152 -9.81 11.97 11.34
CA ALA A 152 -9.68 13.09 10.42
C ALA A 152 -9.35 12.63 8.98
N MET A 153 -8.52 11.59 8.81
CA MET A 153 -8.23 10.99 7.50
C MET A 153 -9.49 10.42 6.83
N VAL A 154 -10.39 9.83 7.61
CA VAL A 154 -11.67 9.27 7.11
C VAL A 154 -12.69 10.39 6.83
N GLU A 155 -12.70 11.47 7.61
CA GLU A 155 -13.62 12.61 7.44
C GLU A 155 -13.27 13.50 6.25
N THR A 156 -12.00 13.60 5.91
CA THR A 156 -11.50 14.39 4.77
C THR A 156 -11.55 13.63 3.44
N GLY A 157 -11.85 12.32 3.47
CA GLY A 157 -12.03 11.46 2.30
C GLY A 157 -13.49 11.14 1.97
N THR A 158 -13.68 10.31 0.96
CA THR A 158 -14.98 9.71 0.64
C THR A 158 -15.24 8.49 1.50
N ARG A 159 -16.52 8.13 1.68
CA ARG A 159 -16.92 6.97 2.47
C ARG A 159 -17.89 6.08 1.70
N LEU A 160 -17.64 4.78 1.71
CA LEU A 160 -18.60 3.79 1.23
C LEU A 160 -19.68 3.61 2.30
N VAL A 161 -20.89 4.08 2.00
CA VAL A 161 -22.04 3.91 2.90
C VAL A 161 -22.86 2.70 2.45
N LEU A 162 -22.83 1.64 3.26
CA LEU A 162 -23.57 0.40 3.08
C LEU A 162 -24.67 0.28 4.14
N ASN A 163 -25.88 -0.10 3.70
CA ASN A 163 -27.00 -0.41 4.60
C ASN A 163 -26.97 -1.87 5.09
N ARG A 164 -25.77 -2.42 5.29
CA ARG A 164 -25.54 -3.82 5.71
C ARG A 164 -24.48 -3.84 6.80
N LYS A 165 -24.71 -4.65 7.83
CA LYS A 165 -23.77 -4.97 8.89
C LYS A 165 -23.94 -6.45 9.26
N PRO A 166 -22.89 -7.14 9.74
CA PRO A 166 -21.50 -6.67 9.83
C PRO A 166 -20.84 -6.54 8.45
N VAL A 167 -19.85 -5.65 8.35
CA VAL A 167 -18.94 -5.51 7.21
C VAL A 167 -17.59 -6.08 7.61
N LEU A 168 -17.13 -7.09 6.89
CA LEU A 168 -15.91 -7.84 7.12
C LEU A 168 -14.78 -7.32 6.22
N ASP A 169 -13.54 -7.41 6.70
CA ASP A 169 -12.36 -7.03 5.92
C ASP A 169 -11.16 -7.91 6.26
N LYS A 170 -10.22 -8.02 5.32
CA LYS A 170 -8.92 -8.65 5.54
C LYS A 170 -7.84 -7.68 5.14
N HIS A 171 -6.90 -7.42 6.04
CA HIS A 171 -5.66 -6.74 5.69
C HIS A 171 -4.47 -7.69 5.87
N SER A 172 -3.48 -7.58 5.00
CA SER A 172 -2.19 -8.28 5.15
C SER A 172 -1.11 -7.23 5.15
N LEU A 173 -0.18 -7.31 6.09
CA LEU A 173 0.99 -6.43 6.10
C LEU A 173 1.91 -6.68 4.88
N GLY A 174 1.70 -7.80 4.19
CA GLY A 174 2.48 -8.21 3.03
C GLY A 174 3.90 -8.61 3.41
N GLY A 175 4.82 -8.50 2.45
CA GLY A 175 6.22 -8.88 2.62
C GLY A 175 6.52 -10.33 2.21
N VAL A 176 5.50 -11.18 2.07
CA VAL A 176 5.65 -12.53 1.50
C VAL A 176 5.21 -12.54 0.02
N PRO A 177 6.04 -13.04 -0.92
CA PRO A 177 5.65 -13.21 -2.32
C PRO A 177 4.50 -14.22 -2.46
N GLY A 178 3.68 -14.05 -3.50
CA GLY A 178 2.63 -15.01 -3.81
C GLY A 178 1.39 -14.96 -2.90
N ASP A 179 1.23 -13.97 -2.02
CA ASP A 179 0.07 -13.89 -1.12
C ASP A 179 -1.25 -13.56 -1.85
N LYS A 180 -1.76 -14.46 -2.69
CA LYS A 180 -3.02 -14.33 -3.42
C LYS A 180 -4.25 -14.73 -2.60
N THR A 181 -4.10 -14.91 -1.28
CA THR A 181 -5.15 -15.38 -0.36
C THR A 181 -6.43 -14.53 -0.42
N SER A 182 -6.31 -13.21 -0.63
CA SER A 182 -7.46 -12.31 -0.76
C SER A 182 -8.41 -12.70 -1.89
N LEU A 183 -7.91 -13.30 -2.98
CA LEU A 183 -8.74 -13.76 -4.10
C LEU A 183 -9.57 -15.01 -3.74
N LEU A 184 -9.24 -15.70 -2.64
CA LEU A 184 -10.02 -16.81 -2.08
C LEU A 184 -10.91 -16.34 -0.93
N ILE A 185 -10.36 -15.54 0.00
CA ILE A 185 -11.07 -15.09 1.21
C ILE A 185 -12.32 -14.28 0.86
N VAL A 186 -12.22 -13.31 -0.04
CA VAL A 186 -13.35 -12.46 -0.44
C VAL A 186 -14.53 -13.30 -0.96
N PRO A 187 -14.34 -14.19 -1.96
CA PRO A 187 -15.44 -15.03 -2.42
C PRO A 187 -15.92 -16.06 -1.39
N ILE A 188 -15.07 -16.61 -0.51
CA ILE A 188 -15.52 -17.49 0.59
C ILE A 188 -16.55 -16.76 1.44
N ILE A 189 -16.17 -15.59 1.97
CA ILE A 189 -17.01 -14.78 2.85
C ILE A 189 -18.29 -14.34 2.15
N ALA A 190 -18.17 -13.81 0.94
CA ALA A 190 -19.32 -13.32 0.15
C ALA A 190 -20.28 -14.45 -0.25
N SER A 191 -19.78 -15.67 -0.49
CA SER A 191 -20.60 -16.84 -0.84
C SER A 191 -21.44 -17.36 0.34
N LEU A 192 -21.02 -17.03 1.56
CA LEU A 192 -21.73 -17.35 2.81
C LEU A 192 -22.69 -16.23 3.24
N GLY A 193 -22.84 -15.18 2.43
CA GLY A 193 -23.81 -14.10 2.64
C GLY A 193 -23.29 -12.90 3.43
N TYR A 194 -22.01 -12.88 3.79
CA TYR A 194 -21.39 -11.78 4.54
C TYR A 194 -20.78 -10.73 3.63
N THR A 195 -20.84 -9.46 4.04
CA THR A 195 -20.38 -8.33 3.22
C THR A 195 -18.89 -8.07 3.41
N ILE A 196 -18.10 -8.06 2.33
CA ILE A 196 -16.64 -7.87 2.34
C ILE A 196 -16.13 -6.97 1.19
N PRO A 197 -16.20 -5.62 1.34
CA PRO A 197 -15.79 -4.66 0.32
C PRO A 197 -14.26 -4.47 0.30
N LYS A 198 -13.52 -5.43 -0.26
CA LYS A 198 -12.06 -5.43 -0.21
C LYS A 198 -11.45 -4.34 -1.10
N THR A 199 -10.83 -3.34 -0.45
CA THR A 199 -9.94 -2.38 -1.11
C THR A 199 -8.49 -2.78 -0.92
N SER A 200 -7.69 -2.64 -1.97
CA SER A 200 -6.25 -2.95 -1.94
C SER A 200 -5.45 -1.89 -2.69
N SER A 201 -4.22 -1.65 -2.26
CA SER A 201 -3.23 -0.93 -3.06
C SER A 201 -2.66 -1.84 -4.15
N ARG A 202 -2.01 -1.20 -5.13
CA ARG A 202 -1.10 -1.88 -6.07
C ARG A 202 0.22 -2.16 -5.37
N ALA A 203 0.99 -3.09 -5.93
CA ALA A 203 2.35 -3.32 -5.49
C ALA A 203 3.20 -2.04 -5.59
N ILE A 204 3.94 -1.75 -4.52
CA ILE A 204 5.02 -0.75 -4.53
C ILE A 204 6.36 -1.50 -4.58
N THR A 205 6.59 -2.40 -3.62
CA THR A 205 7.86 -3.13 -3.48
C THR A 205 7.77 -4.62 -3.82
N SER A 206 6.56 -5.17 -3.91
CA SER A 206 6.29 -6.59 -4.25
C SER A 206 6.14 -6.81 -5.76
N PRO A 207 6.27 -8.05 -6.26
CA PRO A 207 6.01 -8.37 -7.67
C PRO A 207 4.55 -8.22 -8.08
N ALA A 208 3.61 -8.35 -7.15
CA ALA A 208 2.18 -8.17 -7.38
C ALA A 208 1.46 -7.72 -6.10
N GLY A 209 0.52 -6.79 -6.23
CA GLY A 209 -0.46 -6.45 -5.21
C GLY A 209 -1.78 -7.18 -5.44
N THR A 210 -2.67 -7.18 -4.44
CA THR A 210 -4.01 -7.80 -4.61
C THR A 210 -4.80 -7.14 -5.74
N ALA A 211 -4.70 -5.81 -5.90
CA ALA A 211 -5.30 -5.10 -7.02
C ALA A 211 -4.69 -5.53 -8.37
N ASP A 212 -3.37 -5.74 -8.43
CA ASP A 212 -2.71 -6.15 -9.67
C ASP A 212 -3.14 -7.52 -10.17
N ARG A 213 -3.40 -8.45 -9.23
CA ARG A 213 -3.91 -9.81 -9.50
C ARG A 213 -5.36 -9.79 -9.96
N MET A 214 -6.21 -9.03 -9.26
CA MET A 214 -7.62 -8.91 -9.63
C MET A 214 -7.77 -8.22 -10.99
N GLU A 215 -6.91 -7.26 -11.31
CA GLU A 215 -6.92 -6.56 -12.61
C GLU A 215 -6.70 -7.49 -13.81
N VAL A 216 -6.07 -8.65 -13.60
CA VAL A 216 -5.94 -9.67 -14.64
C VAL A 216 -7.29 -10.32 -14.96
N LEU A 217 -8.20 -10.37 -13.98
CA LEU A 217 -9.49 -11.04 -14.09
C LEU A 217 -10.65 -10.08 -14.36
N ALA A 218 -10.61 -8.87 -13.79
CA ALA A 218 -11.64 -7.85 -13.99
C ALA A 218 -11.10 -6.43 -13.71
N PRO A 219 -11.72 -5.38 -14.28
CA PRO A 219 -11.39 -3.99 -13.93
C PRO A 219 -11.43 -3.71 -12.42
N VAL A 220 -10.34 -3.14 -11.89
CA VAL A 220 -10.24 -2.77 -10.46
C VAL A 220 -10.43 -1.28 -10.19
N ASN A 221 -10.47 -0.46 -11.24
CA ASN A 221 -10.64 0.99 -11.17
C ASN A 221 -12.13 1.33 -11.26
N LEU A 222 -12.87 1.07 -10.17
CA LEU A 222 -14.28 1.44 -10.08
C LEU A 222 -14.44 2.79 -9.38
N SER A 223 -15.48 3.54 -9.76
CA SER A 223 -15.99 4.64 -8.95
C SER A 223 -16.63 4.10 -7.66
N LEU A 224 -16.82 4.97 -6.67
CA LEU A 224 -17.45 4.59 -5.41
C LEU A 224 -18.89 4.08 -5.60
N GLU A 225 -19.63 4.67 -6.55
CA GLU A 225 -20.98 4.23 -6.92
C GLU A 225 -20.98 2.82 -7.53
N GLU A 226 -20.08 2.54 -8.46
CA GLU A 226 -19.96 1.22 -9.08
C GLU A 226 -19.54 0.18 -8.05
N MET A 227 -18.54 0.49 -7.21
CA MET A 227 -18.13 -0.36 -6.09
C MET A 227 -19.33 -0.70 -5.19
N LYS A 228 -20.14 0.29 -4.81
CA LYS A 228 -21.34 0.08 -4.00
C LYS A 228 -22.31 -0.89 -4.66
N ARG A 229 -22.60 -0.71 -5.96
CA ARG A 229 -23.50 -1.61 -6.72
C ARG A 229 -22.98 -3.05 -6.77
N VAL A 230 -21.67 -3.25 -6.95
CA VAL A 230 -21.05 -4.58 -6.92
C VAL A 230 -21.22 -5.22 -5.55
N VAL A 231 -20.90 -4.50 -4.48
CA VAL A 231 -20.99 -5.01 -3.09
C VAL A 231 -22.43 -5.33 -2.71
N GLU A 232 -23.41 -4.50 -3.09
CA GLU A 232 -24.82 -4.74 -2.80
C GLU A 232 -25.37 -5.98 -3.50
N LYS A 233 -24.85 -6.33 -4.68
CA LYS A 233 -25.26 -7.53 -5.42
C LYS A 233 -24.51 -8.78 -4.98
N ALA A 234 -23.18 -8.74 -4.97
CA ALA A 234 -22.35 -9.92 -4.73
C ALA A 234 -22.02 -10.18 -3.25
N ASN A 235 -22.23 -9.21 -2.34
CA ASN A 235 -21.67 -9.16 -0.98
C ASN A 235 -20.14 -9.02 -0.94
N GLY A 236 -19.46 -8.85 -2.07
CA GLY A 236 -18.01 -8.71 -2.07
C GLY A 236 -17.53 -8.00 -3.32
N CYS A 237 -16.36 -7.40 -3.22
CA CYS A 237 -15.62 -6.84 -4.35
C CYS A 237 -14.13 -6.88 -4.04
N ILE A 238 -13.28 -6.87 -5.06
CA ILE A 238 -11.85 -6.59 -4.91
C ILE A 238 -11.52 -5.42 -5.83
N VAL A 239 -11.15 -4.27 -5.27
CA VAL A 239 -10.94 -3.03 -6.04
C VAL A 239 -9.65 -2.33 -5.64
N TRP A 240 -9.15 -1.47 -6.53
CA TRP A 240 -8.00 -0.61 -6.23
C TRP A 240 -8.46 0.62 -5.44
N GLY A 241 -7.90 0.79 -4.24
CA GLY A 241 -8.28 1.90 -3.35
C GLY A 241 -7.82 3.28 -3.83
N GLY A 242 -6.79 3.36 -4.69
CA GLY A 242 -6.15 4.63 -5.07
C GLY A 242 -7.03 5.57 -5.88
N ASN A 243 -8.09 5.08 -6.54
CA ASN A 243 -9.02 5.92 -7.30
C ASN A 243 -10.27 6.35 -6.50
N LEU A 244 -10.40 5.89 -5.26
CA LEU A 244 -11.64 6.09 -4.48
C LEU A 244 -11.59 7.32 -3.58
N ASN A 245 -10.44 7.96 -3.41
CA ASN A 245 -10.27 9.11 -2.52
C ASN A 245 -10.75 8.83 -1.07
N LEU A 246 -10.53 7.61 -0.56
CA LEU A 246 -11.05 7.15 0.75
C LEU A 246 -10.33 7.79 1.95
N ALA A 247 -9.03 7.99 1.83
CA ALA A 247 -8.18 8.62 2.86
C ALA A 247 -7.06 9.41 2.16
N PRO A 248 -7.39 10.53 1.47
CA PRO A 248 -6.46 11.24 0.59
C PRO A 248 -5.18 11.71 1.28
N ALA A 249 -5.27 12.03 2.58
CA ALA A 249 -4.12 12.47 3.34
C ALA A 249 -2.99 11.44 3.34
N ASP A 250 -3.31 10.14 3.34
CA ASP A 250 -2.31 9.06 3.31
C ASP A 250 -1.48 9.09 2.01
N ASP A 251 -2.15 9.26 0.86
CA ASP A 251 -1.46 9.31 -0.44
C ASP A 251 -0.57 10.57 -0.60
N ILE A 252 -0.80 11.60 0.22
CA ILE A 252 0.05 12.80 0.29
C ILE A 252 1.22 12.58 1.26
N ILE A 253 0.94 12.05 2.45
CA ILE A 253 1.94 11.79 3.50
C ILE A 253 2.99 10.76 3.02
N ILE A 254 2.56 9.72 2.30
CA ILE A 254 3.45 8.65 1.84
C ILE A 254 4.57 9.15 0.91
N ARG A 255 4.37 10.29 0.23
CA ARG A 255 5.38 10.92 -0.65
C ARG A 255 6.62 11.38 0.13
N VAL A 256 6.45 11.64 1.42
CA VAL A 256 7.51 12.07 2.34
C VAL A 256 8.05 10.88 3.14
N GLU A 257 7.18 9.96 3.57
CA GLU A 257 7.56 8.75 4.30
C GLU A 257 8.48 7.83 3.46
N TYR A 258 8.12 7.59 2.21
CA TYR A 258 8.82 6.63 1.35
C TYR A 258 10.29 7.00 1.10
N PRO A 259 10.66 8.24 0.70
CA PRO A 259 12.07 8.62 0.53
C PRO A 259 12.87 8.62 1.83
N LEU A 260 12.22 8.85 2.97
CA LEU A 260 12.87 8.87 4.28
C LEU A 260 13.02 7.48 4.92
N GLY A 261 12.27 6.48 4.43
CA GLY A 261 12.29 5.12 5.00
C GLY A 261 11.67 5.04 6.40
N ILE A 262 10.76 5.96 6.73
CA ILE A 262 10.03 6.01 8.02
C ILE A 262 8.53 6.02 7.76
N ASP A 263 7.74 5.43 8.66
CA ASP A 263 6.28 5.24 8.48
C ASP A 263 5.52 5.42 9.82
N PRO A 264 5.52 6.63 10.41
CA PRO A 264 4.78 6.89 11.65
C PRO A 264 3.26 6.80 11.50
N PHE A 265 2.72 6.89 10.28
CA PHE A 265 1.28 6.78 10.02
C PHE A 265 0.83 5.36 9.64
N PHE A 266 1.73 4.37 9.71
CA PHE A 266 1.49 2.99 9.29
C PHE A 266 0.12 2.42 9.73
N VAL A 267 -0.17 2.45 11.05
CA VAL A 267 -1.43 1.92 11.59
C VAL A 267 -2.61 2.86 11.34
N PRO A 268 -2.53 4.18 11.65
CA PRO A 268 -3.62 5.13 11.36
C PRO A 268 -4.10 5.10 9.91
N SER A 269 -3.19 5.13 8.94
CA SER A 269 -3.52 5.15 7.52
C SER A 269 -4.20 3.87 7.04
N ILE A 270 -3.74 2.72 7.52
CA ILE A 270 -4.37 1.43 7.19
C ILE A 270 -5.80 1.39 7.74
N LEU A 271 -5.98 1.73 9.03
CA LEU A 271 -7.30 1.69 9.66
C LEU A 271 -8.25 2.75 9.11
N ALA A 272 -7.76 3.93 8.73
CA ALA A 272 -8.56 4.96 8.07
C ALA A 272 -9.21 4.40 6.79
N LYS A 273 -8.44 3.74 5.93
CA LYS A 273 -8.98 3.14 4.70
C LYS A 273 -10.02 2.05 4.98
N LYS A 274 -9.88 1.31 6.10
CA LYS A 274 -10.82 0.25 6.50
C LYS A 274 -12.14 0.84 7.03
N LEU A 275 -12.05 1.88 7.86
CA LEU A 275 -13.21 2.61 8.33
C LEU A 275 -13.94 3.36 7.20
N ALA A 276 -13.20 3.90 6.23
CA ALA A 276 -13.76 4.60 5.08
C ALA A 276 -14.64 3.68 4.21
N VAL A 277 -14.37 2.37 4.17
CA VAL A 277 -15.22 1.39 3.48
C VAL A 277 -16.31 0.78 4.36
N GLY A 278 -16.47 1.29 5.58
CA GLY A 278 -17.50 0.87 6.53
C GLY A 278 -17.20 -0.44 7.27
N SER A 279 -15.95 -0.91 7.26
CA SER A 279 -15.55 -2.15 7.93
C SER A 279 -15.85 -2.09 9.44
N THR A 280 -16.41 -3.18 9.95
CA THR A 280 -16.79 -3.35 11.37
C THR A 280 -15.97 -4.43 12.06
N HIS A 281 -15.50 -5.41 11.28
CA HIS A 281 -14.65 -6.51 11.74
C HIS A 281 -13.52 -6.69 10.73
N MET A 282 -12.31 -6.93 11.19
CA MET A 282 -11.15 -7.14 10.34
C MET A 282 -10.24 -8.21 10.90
N VAL A 283 -9.73 -9.09 10.02
CA VAL A 283 -8.55 -9.90 10.35
C VAL A 283 -7.31 -9.24 9.79
N LEU A 284 -6.31 -9.05 10.66
CA LEU A 284 -4.97 -8.59 10.33
C LEU A 284 -4.03 -9.78 10.17
N ASP A 285 -3.69 -10.09 8.93
CA ASP A 285 -2.68 -11.08 8.56
C ASP A 285 -1.28 -10.47 8.66
N ILE A 286 -0.45 -11.04 9.54
CA ILE A 286 0.94 -10.65 9.77
C ILE A 286 1.82 -11.81 9.29
N PRO A 287 2.28 -11.80 8.02
CA PRO A 287 3.28 -12.73 7.56
C PRO A 287 4.54 -12.60 8.43
N THR A 288 4.89 -13.68 9.13
CA THR A 288 5.98 -13.77 10.08
C THR A 288 7.06 -14.70 9.55
N GLY A 289 8.23 -14.13 9.27
CA GLY A 289 9.37 -14.86 8.73
C GLY A 289 10.39 -13.95 8.07
N ARG A 290 11.51 -14.52 7.66
CA ARG A 290 12.63 -13.76 7.06
C ARG A 290 12.20 -12.94 5.85
N GLY A 291 12.68 -11.70 5.79
CA GLY A 291 12.39 -10.77 4.69
C GLY A 291 11.00 -10.13 4.74
N THR A 292 10.17 -10.43 5.75
CA THR A 292 8.89 -9.77 5.97
C THR A 292 9.01 -8.55 6.89
N LYS A 293 7.90 -7.82 7.06
CA LYS A 293 7.82 -6.71 8.03
C LYS A 293 7.84 -7.16 9.49
N ALA A 294 7.58 -8.44 9.76
CA ALA A 294 7.62 -9.04 11.08
C ALA A 294 8.51 -10.30 11.06
N PRO A 295 9.85 -10.17 11.09
CA PRO A 295 10.74 -11.33 11.01
C PRO A 295 10.57 -12.34 12.15
N THR A 296 10.09 -11.88 13.31
CA THR A 296 9.91 -12.70 14.51
C THR A 296 8.47 -12.64 15.04
N LEU A 297 8.09 -13.61 15.86
CA LEU A 297 6.81 -13.57 16.58
C LEU A 297 6.72 -12.39 17.56
N GLU A 298 7.86 -11.92 18.08
CA GLU A 298 7.92 -10.72 18.92
C GLU A 298 7.57 -9.47 18.11
N ASP A 299 8.11 -9.33 16.89
CA ASP A 299 7.73 -8.25 15.97
C ASP A 299 6.25 -8.31 15.62
N ALA A 300 5.72 -9.50 15.33
CA ALA A 300 4.30 -9.68 15.04
C ALA A 300 3.41 -9.29 16.23
N THR A 301 3.83 -9.62 17.46
CA THR A 301 3.13 -9.24 18.70
C THR A 301 3.16 -7.74 18.95
N ARG A 302 4.29 -7.09 18.67
CA ARG A 302 4.40 -5.63 18.78
C ARG A 302 3.46 -4.93 17.82
N VAL A 303 3.50 -5.31 16.54
CA VAL A 303 2.64 -4.68 15.51
C VAL A 303 1.16 -4.97 15.77
N SER A 304 0.81 -6.20 16.18
CA SER A 304 -0.59 -6.52 16.46
C SER A 304 -1.18 -5.66 17.58
N ARG A 305 -0.39 -5.37 18.63
CA ARG A 305 -0.84 -4.52 19.74
C ARG A 305 -1.31 -3.14 19.27
N ASP A 306 -0.51 -2.47 18.44
CA ASP A 306 -0.84 -1.13 17.94
C ASP A 306 -2.16 -1.13 17.14
N PHE A 307 -2.38 -2.17 16.31
CA PHE A 307 -3.62 -2.35 15.57
C PHE A 307 -4.81 -2.63 16.48
N LEU A 308 -4.67 -3.52 17.47
CA LEU A 308 -5.75 -3.91 18.37
C LEU A 308 -6.17 -2.73 19.28
N GLU A 309 -5.20 -2.00 19.83
CA GLU A 309 -5.47 -0.83 20.68
C GLU A 309 -6.17 0.29 19.90
N LEU A 310 -5.64 0.66 18.74
CA LEU A 310 -6.24 1.70 17.90
C LEU A 310 -7.58 1.27 17.31
N GLY A 311 -7.69 0.03 16.84
CA GLY A 311 -8.94 -0.55 16.33
C GLY A 311 -10.06 -0.51 17.36
N SER A 312 -9.78 -0.97 18.58
CA SER A 312 -10.72 -0.92 19.70
C SER A 312 -11.15 0.52 20.00
N ALA A 313 -10.21 1.46 20.04
CA ALA A 313 -10.50 2.88 20.27
C ALA A 313 -11.36 3.52 19.17
N LEU A 314 -11.38 2.94 17.97
CA LEU A 314 -12.17 3.34 16.80
C LEU A 314 -13.49 2.56 16.66
N GLY A 315 -13.76 1.58 17.53
CA GLY A 315 -14.94 0.72 17.45
C GLY A 315 -14.87 -0.34 16.34
N LEU A 316 -13.67 -0.67 15.88
CA LEU A 316 -13.41 -1.73 14.90
C LEU A 316 -12.97 -3.00 15.65
N SER A 317 -13.69 -4.10 15.45
CA SER A 317 -13.29 -5.40 15.99
C SER A 317 -12.15 -5.98 15.14
N ILE A 318 -10.99 -6.24 15.74
CA ILE A 318 -9.82 -6.74 15.01
C ILE A 318 -9.33 -8.02 15.68
N GLU A 319 -9.05 -9.04 14.87
CA GLU A 319 -8.23 -10.18 15.27
C GLU A 319 -6.95 -10.22 14.44
N ALA A 320 -5.80 -10.40 15.09
CA ALA A 320 -4.50 -10.43 14.42
C ALA A 320 -3.94 -11.85 14.40
N VAL A 321 -3.44 -12.28 13.25
CA VAL A 321 -2.88 -13.61 13.03
C VAL A 321 -1.46 -13.53 12.50
N ALA A 322 -0.53 -14.15 13.23
CA ALA A 322 0.81 -14.39 12.71
C ALA A 322 0.79 -15.61 11.78
N THR A 323 1.20 -15.45 10.53
CA THR A 323 1.18 -16.53 9.53
C THR A 323 2.58 -16.88 9.06
N TYR A 324 2.82 -18.15 8.74
CA TYR A 324 4.13 -18.59 8.28
C TYR A 324 4.54 -17.93 6.95
N ALA A 325 5.77 -17.41 6.87
CA ALA A 325 6.24 -16.64 5.73
C ALA A 325 7.73 -16.85 5.42
N GLU A 326 8.28 -18.05 5.64
CA GLU A 326 9.65 -18.39 5.24
C GLU A 326 9.78 -18.82 3.77
N GLU A 327 8.66 -19.02 3.07
CA GLU A 327 8.64 -19.30 1.63
C GLU A 327 7.43 -18.61 0.96
N PRO A 328 7.41 -18.47 -0.38
CA PRO A 328 6.27 -17.88 -1.08
C PRO A 328 4.97 -18.67 -0.85
N ILE A 329 3.83 -17.99 -0.82
CA ILE A 329 2.53 -18.66 -0.70
C ILE A 329 2.10 -19.21 -2.06
N GLY A 330 1.79 -20.51 -2.10
CA GLY A 330 1.60 -21.24 -3.35
C GLY A 330 2.86 -21.29 -4.20
N TYR A 331 2.72 -21.58 -5.49
CA TYR A 331 3.86 -21.74 -6.41
C TYR A 331 4.02 -20.55 -7.35
N ALA A 332 3.02 -19.68 -7.47
CA ALA A 332 3.08 -18.56 -8.40
C ALA A 332 3.42 -17.22 -7.73
N VAL A 333 4.24 -16.41 -8.39
CA VAL A 333 4.57 -15.02 -8.03
C VAL A 333 4.49 -14.15 -9.28
N GLY A 334 3.77 -13.03 -9.22
CA GLY A 334 3.51 -12.14 -10.37
C GLY A 334 2.03 -12.13 -10.77
N PRO A 335 1.51 -11.02 -11.35
CA PRO A 335 0.06 -10.80 -11.45
C PRO A 335 -0.72 -11.92 -12.16
N ALA A 336 -0.32 -12.29 -13.38
CA ALA A 336 -1.01 -13.31 -14.17
C ALA A 336 -0.86 -14.71 -13.56
N LEU A 337 0.36 -15.09 -13.16
CA LEU A 337 0.62 -16.38 -12.53
C LEU A 337 -0.18 -16.55 -11.24
N GLU A 338 -0.25 -15.50 -10.42
CA GLU A 338 -1.03 -15.51 -9.18
C GLU A 338 -2.54 -15.52 -9.42
N ALA A 339 -3.04 -14.82 -10.43
CA ALA A 339 -4.45 -14.90 -10.81
C ALA A 339 -4.83 -16.32 -11.28
N ARG A 340 -3.96 -16.98 -12.06
CA ARG A 340 -4.13 -18.38 -12.50
C ARG A 340 -4.20 -19.33 -11.32
N GLU A 341 -3.22 -19.28 -10.42
CA GLU A 341 -3.18 -20.19 -9.27
C GLU A 341 -4.36 -19.95 -8.32
N ALA A 342 -4.86 -18.72 -8.20
CA ALA A 342 -6.07 -18.45 -7.41
C ALA A 342 -7.33 -19.12 -8.01
N LEU A 343 -7.52 -19.04 -9.34
CA LEU A 343 -8.61 -19.73 -10.04
C LEU A 343 -8.48 -21.26 -9.96
N GLU A 344 -7.25 -21.77 -10.09
CA GLU A 344 -6.94 -23.20 -9.95
C GLU A 344 -7.22 -23.68 -8.52
N ALA A 345 -6.85 -22.91 -7.49
CA ALA A 345 -7.09 -23.25 -6.09
C ALA A 345 -8.58 -23.31 -5.74
N LEU A 346 -9.38 -22.38 -6.26
CA LEU A 346 -10.84 -22.42 -6.08
C LEU A 346 -11.49 -23.65 -6.72
N SER A 347 -10.88 -24.22 -7.78
CA SER A 347 -11.41 -25.38 -8.50
C SER A 347 -10.87 -26.72 -7.97
N THR A 348 -9.62 -26.75 -7.52
CA THR A 348 -8.88 -28.00 -7.24
C THR A 348 -8.47 -28.16 -5.79
N LEU A 349 -8.64 -27.12 -4.97
CA LEU A 349 -8.13 -27.04 -3.60
C LEU A 349 -6.60 -27.22 -3.50
N LYS A 350 -5.88 -26.82 -4.54
CA LYS A 350 -4.41 -26.83 -4.58
C LYS A 350 -3.86 -25.47 -5.07
N PRO A 351 -2.71 -25.02 -4.56
CA PRO A 351 -1.86 -25.70 -3.57
C PRO A 351 -2.41 -25.62 -2.14
N GLY A 352 -2.01 -26.58 -1.29
CA GLY A 352 -2.60 -26.78 0.04
C GLY A 352 -2.34 -25.62 1.01
N ASP A 353 -1.14 -25.02 0.96
CA ASP A 353 -0.75 -23.89 1.80
C ASP A 353 -1.61 -22.64 1.56
N LEU A 354 -1.90 -22.34 0.29
CA LEU A 354 -2.79 -21.24 -0.10
C LEU A 354 -4.21 -21.48 0.42
N VAL A 355 -4.72 -22.70 0.26
CA VAL A 355 -6.08 -23.07 0.67
C VAL A 355 -6.22 -23.06 2.18
N GLU A 356 -5.26 -23.66 2.90
CA GLU A 356 -5.23 -23.70 4.37
C GLU A 356 -5.20 -22.28 4.94
N LYS A 357 -4.27 -21.44 4.48
CA LYS A 357 -4.18 -20.04 4.96
C LYS A 357 -5.44 -19.25 4.64
N ALA A 358 -6.00 -19.38 3.45
CA ALA A 358 -7.23 -18.68 3.07
C ALA A 358 -8.43 -19.14 3.92
N ALA A 359 -8.59 -20.45 4.14
CA ALA A 359 -9.67 -21.01 4.94
C ALA A 359 -9.53 -20.65 6.42
N ALA A 360 -8.31 -20.65 6.98
CA ALA A 360 -8.05 -20.26 8.36
C ALA A 360 -8.43 -18.79 8.61
N ILE A 361 -7.96 -17.87 7.76
CA ILE A 361 -8.27 -16.45 7.89
C ILE A 361 -9.77 -16.17 7.67
N ALA A 362 -10.39 -16.81 6.66
CA ALA A 362 -11.82 -16.69 6.44
C ALA A 362 -12.62 -17.26 7.62
N GLY A 363 -12.15 -18.35 8.23
CA GLY A 363 -12.77 -18.97 9.39
C GLY A 363 -12.82 -18.03 10.60
N ILE A 364 -11.70 -17.36 10.90
CA ILE A 364 -11.65 -16.36 11.97
C ILE A 364 -12.63 -15.22 11.71
N LEU A 365 -12.68 -14.71 10.47
CA LEU A 365 -13.66 -13.68 10.10
C LEU A 365 -15.11 -14.12 10.30
N LEU A 366 -15.41 -15.40 10.07
CA LEU A 366 -16.74 -15.98 10.26
C LEU A 366 -17.06 -16.16 11.75
N GLU A 367 -16.07 -16.59 12.55
CA GLU A 367 -16.20 -16.75 14.01
C GLU A 367 -16.42 -15.42 14.72
N MET A 368 -15.74 -14.35 14.26
CA MET A 368 -15.94 -12.98 14.73
C MET A 368 -17.40 -12.50 14.58
N VAL A 369 -18.19 -13.11 13.70
CA VAL A 369 -19.61 -12.80 13.48
C VAL A 369 -20.56 -13.93 13.88
N GLY A 370 -20.09 -14.84 14.72
CA GLY A 370 -20.90 -15.86 15.39
C GLY A 370 -21.14 -17.14 14.57
N VAL A 371 -20.38 -17.37 13.49
CA VAL A 371 -20.41 -18.66 12.80
C VAL A 371 -19.55 -19.66 13.56
N GLU A 372 -20.16 -20.74 14.03
CA GLU A 372 -19.40 -21.84 14.65
C GLU A 372 -18.58 -22.62 13.62
N GLN A 373 -17.39 -23.07 14.02
CA GLN A 373 -16.48 -23.87 13.16
C GLN A 373 -16.18 -23.13 11.85
N GLY A 374 -15.67 -21.91 11.96
CA GLY A 374 -15.49 -21.00 10.83
C GLY A 374 -14.57 -21.59 9.78
N TYR A 375 -13.49 -22.26 10.21
CA TYR A 375 -12.55 -22.94 9.31
C TYR A 375 -13.25 -24.00 8.44
N GLU A 376 -14.04 -24.87 9.05
CA GLU A 376 -14.79 -25.91 8.36
C GLU A 376 -15.87 -25.31 7.45
N ALA A 377 -16.51 -24.20 7.85
CA ALA A 377 -17.44 -23.47 7.01
C ALA A 377 -16.75 -22.90 5.75
N ALA A 378 -15.55 -22.33 5.90
CA ALA A 378 -14.74 -21.83 4.80
C ALA A 378 -14.31 -22.98 3.85
N LEU A 379 -13.84 -24.11 4.41
CA LEU A 379 -13.50 -25.29 3.62
C LEU A 379 -14.71 -25.89 2.89
N ARG A 380 -15.91 -25.88 3.49
CA ARG A 380 -17.15 -26.29 2.82
C ARG A 380 -17.50 -25.35 1.67
N ALA A 381 -17.31 -24.03 1.82
CA ALA A 381 -17.56 -23.07 0.75
C ALA A 381 -16.61 -23.27 -0.45
N LEU A 382 -15.35 -23.61 -0.18
CA LEU A 382 -14.36 -23.97 -1.20
C LEU A 382 -14.69 -25.31 -1.87
N SER A 383 -14.85 -26.39 -1.10
CA SER A 383 -15.09 -27.74 -1.63
C SER A 383 -16.43 -27.89 -2.37
N SER A 384 -17.45 -27.11 -2.00
CA SER A 384 -18.73 -27.04 -2.73
C SER A 384 -18.71 -26.11 -3.95
N ARG A 385 -17.56 -25.49 -4.27
CA ARG A 385 -17.38 -24.50 -5.35
C ARG A 385 -18.24 -23.24 -5.24
N LYS A 386 -18.89 -23.00 -4.08
CA LYS A 386 -19.66 -21.76 -3.82
C LYS A 386 -18.77 -20.52 -3.88
N ALA A 387 -17.56 -20.61 -3.32
CA ALA A 387 -16.58 -19.54 -3.40
C ALA A 387 -16.20 -19.26 -4.87
N GLU A 388 -15.96 -20.29 -5.68
CA GLU A 388 -15.63 -20.11 -7.10
C GLU A 388 -16.77 -19.42 -7.86
N MET A 389 -18.02 -19.88 -7.71
CA MET A 389 -19.19 -19.24 -8.33
C MET A 389 -19.32 -17.78 -7.92
N LYS A 390 -19.06 -17.49 -6.64
CA LYS A 390 -19.10 -16.11 -6.13
C LYS A 390 -17.99 -15.24 -6.71
N LEU A 391 -16.77 -15.77 -6.90
CA LEU A 391 -15.71 -15.01 -7.57
C LEU A 391 -16.10 -14.67 -9.01
N ARG A 392 -16.70 -15.63 -9.74
CA ARG A 392 -17.18 -15.41 -11.11
C ARG A 392 -18.25 -14.31 -11.17
N GLU A 393 -19.19 -14.31 -10.24
CA GLU A 393 -20.19 -13.23 -10.11
C GLU A 393 -19.52 -11.86 -9.83
N ILE A 394 -18.51 -11.81 -8.95
CA ILE A 394 -17.74 -10.59 -8.69
C ILE A 394 -17.03 -10.11 -9.96
N ILE A 395 -16.39 -11.03 -10.70
CA ILE A 395 -15.70 -10.73 -11.97
C ILE A 395 -16.70 -10.13 -12.98
N GLU A 396 -17.84 -10.76 -13.19
CA GLU A 396 -18.89 -10.28 -14.10
C GLU A 396 -19.38 -8.87 -13.71
N LEU A 397 -19.68 -8.66 -12.43
CA LEU A 397 -20.18 -7.38 -11.93
C LEU A 397 -19.14 -6.26 -11.98
N GLN A 398 -17.85 -6.58 -11.95
CA GLN A 398 -16.76 -5.64 -12.18
C GLN A 398 -16.45 -5.42 -13.67
N GLY A 399 -17.10 -6.15 -14.57
CA GLY A 399 -16.94 -6.02 -16.02
C GLY A 399 -15.87 -6.92 -16.63
N GLY A 400 -15.43 -7.96 -15.93
CA GLY A 400 -14.58 -9.03 -16.48
C GLY A 400 -15.40 -10.19 -17.06
N ASP A 401 -14.71 -11.17 -17.64
CA ASP A 401 -15.34 -12.39 -18.18
C ASP A 401 -15.49 -13.46 -17.08
N PRO A 402 -16.72 -13.80 -16.62
CA PRO A 402 -16.93 -14.83 -15.61
C PRO A 402 -16.55 -16.24 -16.09
N GLY A 403 -16.44 -16.45 -17.41
CA GLY A 403 -16.06 -17.70 -18.05
C GLY A 403 -14.55 -17.96 -18.10
N VAL A 404 -13.73 -16.98 -17.70
CA VAL A 404 -12.26 -17.08 -17.76
C VAL A 404 -11.75 -18.35 -17.07
N LYS A 405 -10.91 -19.10 -17.77
CA LYS A 405 -10.18 -20.25 -17.25
C LYS A 405 -8.74 -19.86 -16.92
N PRO A 406 -8.06 -20.59 -16.01
CA PRO A 406 -6.64 -20.37 -15.77
C PRO A 406 -5.77 -20.41 -17.04
N SER A 407 -6.13 -21.25 -18.02
CA SER A 407 -5.42 -21.36 -19.30
C SER A 407 -5.57 -20.13 -20.20
N ASP A 408 -6.62 -19.34 -20.01
CA ASP A 408 -6.94 -18.20 -20.87
C ASP A 408 -6.14 -16.95 -20.45
N VAL A 409 -5.61 -16.95 -19.22
CA VAL A 409 -4.81 -15.86 -18.67
C VAL A 409 -3.40 -15.91 -19.28
N PRO A 410 -3.00 -14.91 -20.09
CA PRO A 410 -1.72 -14.91 -20.76
C PRO A 410 -0.57 -14.71 -19.76
N VAL A 411 0.54 -15.40 -20.00
CA VAL A 411 1.82 -15.25 -19.28
C VAL A 411 2.91 -14.90 -20.28
N GLY A 412 4.04 -14.39 -19.79
CA GLY A 412 5.17 -14.00 -20.65
C GLY A 412 5.65 -15.15 -21.55
N ASP A 413 5.97 -14.84 -22.79
CA ASP A 413 6.39 -15.83 -23.80
C ASP A 413 7.89 -16.15 -23.74
N LYS A 414 8.68 -15.34 -23.01
CA LYS A 414 10.10 -15.59 -22.75
C LYS A 414 10.26 -16.21 -21.38
N THR A 415 10.97 -17.33 -21.33
CA THR A 415 11.15 -18.09 -20.09
C THR A 415 12.60 -18.42 -19.82
N LEU A 416 12.97 -18.42 -18.54
CA LEU A 416 14.24 -18.96 -18.05
C LEU A 416 13.94 -19.93 -16.91
N THR A 417 14.34 -21.20 -17.06
CA THR A 417 14.20 -22.21 -16.02
C THR A 417 15.53 -22.39 -15.30
N ILE A 418 15.48 -22.34 -13.98
CA ILE A 418 16.62 -22.60 -13.10
C ILE A 418 16.52 -24.02 -12.58
N TYR A 419 17.61 -24.77 -12.74
CA TYR A 419 17.70 -26.17 -12.37
C TYR A 419 18.60 -26.34 -11.14
N SER A 420 18.36 -27.41 -10.37
CA SER A 420 19.16 -27.72 -9.19
C SER A 420 20.56 -28.18 -9.58
N GLU A 421 21.59 -27.51 -9.07
CA GLU A 421 22.99 -27.95 -9.25
C GLU A 421 23.36 -29.10 -8.31
N ASP A 422 22.63 -29.19 -7.20
CA ASP A 422 22.80 -30.16 -6.13
C ASP A 422 21.62 -31.13 -6.05
N GLU A 423 21.82 -32.22 -5.32
CA GLU A 423 20.77 -33.16 -4.93
C GLU A 423 20.57 -33.09 -3.42
N GLY A 424 19.32 -33.19 -2.97
CA GLY A 424 19.00 -33.24 -1.54
C GLY A 424 17.65 -32.59 -1.24
N LEU A 425 17.46 -32.17 0.01
CA LEU A 425 16.27 -31.47 0.46
C LEU A 425 16.41 -29.96 0.24
N VAL A 426 15.34 -29.32 -0.25
CA VAL A 426 15.21 -27.86 -0.26
C VAL A 426 15.06 -27.39 1.19
N GLN A 427 16.09 -26.74 1.72
CA GLN A 427 16.13 -26.27 3.11
C GLN A 427 15.67 -24.82 3.26
N TYR A 428 15.72 -24.06 2.18
CA TYR A 428 15.52 -22.62 2.21
C TYR A 428 15.14 -22.10 0.83
N VAL A 429 14.23 -21.13 0.83
CA VAL A 429 13.85 -20.31 -0.33
C VAL A 429 13.90 -18.85 0.12
N ASP A 430 14.60 -18.00 -0.63
CA ASP A 430 14.71 -16.59 -0.30
C ASP A 430 13.55 -15.77 -0.91
N ASN A 431 12.64 -15.32 -0.05
CA ASN A 431 11.49 -14.50 -0.45
C ASN A 431 11.88 -13.17 -1.11
N ALA A 432 12.91 -12.49 -0.58
CA ALA A 432 13.38 -11.24 -1.14
C ALA A 432 13.99 -11.48 -2.53
N ALA A 433 14.67 -12.62 -2.70
CA ALA A 433 15.24 -13.00 -3.97
C ALA A 433 14.17 -13.29 -5.03
N ILE A 434 13.17 -14.11 -4.69
CA ILE A 434 12.04 -14.41 -5.57
C ILE A 434 11.31 -13.12 -5.96
N ALA A 435 11.10 -12.21 -5.00
CA ALA A 435 10.49 -10.91 -5.27
C ALA A 435 11.33 -10.04 -6.21
N LEU A 436 12.65 -10.02 -6.04
CA LEU A 436 13.56 -9.29 -6.92
C LEU A 436 13.52 -9.85 -8.35
N LEU A 437 13.59 -11.16 -8.52
CA LEU A 437 13.56 -11.81 -9.83
C LEU A 437 12.24 -11.55 -10.57
N GLY A 438 11.10 -11.61 -9.88
CA GLY A 438 9.81 -11.26 -10.46
C GLY A 438 9.77 -9.81 -10.96
N LYS A 439 10.36 -8.86 -10.21
CA LYS A 439 10.46 -7.46 -10.62
C LYS A 439 11.41 -7.23 -11.78
N LEU A 440 12.58 -7.88 -11.76
CA LEU A 440 13.54 -7.83 -12.88
C LEU A 440 12.93 -8.40 -14.16
N ALA A 441 12.16 -9.48 -14.04
CA ALA A 441 11.42 -10.07 -15.16
C ALA A 441 10.33 -9.13 -15.69
N GLY A 442 9.72 -8.34 -14.80
CA GLY A 442 8.96 -7.17 -15.18
C GLY A 442 7.69 -6.86 -14.43
N ALA A 443 7.36 -7.70 -13.43
CA ALA A 443 6.18 -7.53 -12.62
C ALA A 443 6.30 -6.29 -11.70
N PRO A 444 5.19 -5.60 -11.36
CA PRO A 444 3.82 -5.86 -11.79
C PRO A 444 3.44 -5.21 -13.12
N SER A 445 4.28 -4.33 -13.69
CA SER A 445 3.94 -3.55 -14.90
C SER A 445 3.70 -4.43 -16.13
N ASP A 446 4.53 -5.46 -16.30
CA ASP A 446 4.25 -6.58 -17.20
C ASP A 446 3.46 -7.63 -16.41
N LYS A 447 2.16 -7.74 -16.69
CA LYS A 447 1.26 -8.66 -15.98
C LYS A 447 1.62 -10.13 -16.22
N GLY A 448 2.17 -10.45 -17.40
CA GLY A 448 2.59 -11.80 -17.75
C GLY A 448 3.92 -12.21 -17.11
N ALA A 449 4.69 -11.25 -16.58
CA ALA A 449 5.96 -11.52 -15.94
C ALA A 449 5.81 -12.04 -14.51
N GLY A 450 6.76 -12.86 -14.08
CA GLY A 450 6.76 -13.42 -12.73
C GLY A 450 7.66 -14.65 -12.58
N VAL A 451 7.49 -15.35 -11.47
CA VAL A 451 8.24 -16.56 -11.12
C VAL A 451 7.24 -17.67 -10.76
N LEU A 452 7.40 -18.83 -11.38
CA LEU A 452 6.71 -20.06 -11.02
C LEU A 452 7.70 -20.98 -10.32
N LEU A 453 7.47 -21.29 -9.04
CA LEU A 453 8.23 -22.28 -8.30
C LEU A 453 7.77 -23.69 -8.70
N HIS A 454 8.71 -24.63 -8.75
CA HIS A 454 8.41 -26.06 -8.96
C HIS A 454 8.58 -26.87 -7.68
N VAL A 455 9.19 -26.27 -6.65
CA VAL A 455 9.55 -26.93 -5.40
C VAL A 455 9.21 -26.06 -4.19
N LYS A 456 9.04 -26.72 -3.05
CA LYS A 456 8.81 -26.11 -1.72
C LYS A 456 9.85 -26.57 -0.72
N ILE A 457 9.98 -25.85 0.40
CA ILE A 457 10.82 -26.26 1.52
C ILE A 457 10.42 -27.68 1.98
N GLY A 458 11.42 -28.51 2.26
CA GLY A 458 11.23 -29.90 2.69
C GLY A 458 11.04 -30.90 1.54
N GLN A 459 10.92 -30.45 0.29
CA GLN A 459 10.88 -31.35 -0.86
C GLN A 459 12.28 -31.81 -1.27
N HIS A 460 12.38 -33.05 -1.75
CA HIS A 460 13.63 -33.61 -2.28
C HIS A 460 13.74 -33.31 -3.77
N VAL A 461 14.91 -32.83 -4.19
CA VAL A 461 15.28 -32.59 -5.59
C VAL A 461 16.53 -33.37 -5.96
N ARG A 462 16.65 -33.76 -7.22
CA ARG A 462 17.85 -34.30 -7.84
C ARG A 462 18.59 -33.20 -8.58
N LYS A 463 19.88 -33.43 -8.83
CA LYS A 463 20.65 -32.58 -9.73
C LYS A 463 19.99 -32.60 -11.11
N GLY A 464 19.71 -31.40 -11.65
CA GLY A 464 19.01 -31.21 -12.91
C GLY A 464 17.48 -31.08 -12.80
N ASP A 465 16.88 -31.24 -11.63
CA ASP A 465 15.45 -30.98 -11.45
C ASP A 465 15.15 -29.47 -11.54
N PRO A 466 14.04 -29.05 -12.15
CA PRO A 466 13.66 -27.64 -12.21
C PRO A 466 13.27 -27.14 -10.80
N LEU A 467 13.82 -25.99 -10.40
CA LEU A 467 13.50 -25.32 -9.13
C LEU A 467 12.47 -24.22 -9.31
N MET A 468 12.65 -23.40 -10.36
CA MET A 468 11.71 -22.35 -10.74
C MET A 468 11.82 -22.00 -12.23
N THR A 469 10.76 -21.40 -12.77
CA THR A 469 10.74 -20.80 -14.10
C THR A 469 10.33 -19.34 -14.00
N ILE A 470 11.15 -18.45 -14.56
CA ILE A 470 10.88 -17.02 -14.69
C ILE A 470 10.17 -16.79 -16.03
N TYR A 471 9.10 -15.99 -16.02
CA TYR A 471 8.34 -15.57 -17.19
C TYR A 471 8.52 -14.07 -17.41
N SER A 472 8.62 -13.63 -18.66
CA SER A 472 8.65 -12.22 -19.06
C SER A 472 8.15 -12.05 -20.49
N SER A 473 7.61 -10.88 -20.82
CA SER A 473 7.30 -10.49 -22.21
C SER A 473 8.53 -9.88 -22.92
N SER A 474 9.70 -9.82 -22.27
CA SER A 474 10.91 -9.16 -22.79
C SER A 474 12.16 -10.04 -22.66
N SER A 475 12.80 -10.34 -23.80
CA SER A 475 14.08 -11.06 -23.82
C SER A 475 15.19 -10.31 -23.08
N ALA A 476 15.21 -8.98 -23.16
CA ALA A 476 16.21 -8.15 -22.45
C ALA A 476 16.05 -8.26 -20.93
N ARG A 477 14.81 -8.37 -20.42
CA ARG A 477 14.55 -8.58 -18.99
C ARG A 477 14.96 -9.97 -18.54
N ILE A 478 14.74 -11.01 -19.35
CA ILE A 478 15.27 -12.36 -19.08
C ILE A 478 16.80 -12.36 -19.00
N GLN A 479 17.50 -11.66 -19.91
CA GLN A 479 18.96 -11.54 -19.83
C GLN A 479 19.42 -10.82 -18.54
N ALA A 480 18.67 -9.81 -18.09
CA ALA A 480 18.97 -9.13 -16.81
C ALA A 480 18.78 -10.07 -15.61
N VAL A 481 17.74 -10.91 -15.63
CA VAL A 481 17.50 -11.97 -14.63
C VAL A 481 18.64 -12.98 -14.64
N GLU A 482 19.03 -13.49 -15.82
CA GLU A 482 20.13 -14.44 -15.98
C GLU A 482 21.44 -13.91 -15.41
N LYS A 483 21.77 -12.65 -15.72
CA LYS A 483 22.93 -11.96 -15.16
C LYS A 483 22.86 -11.86 -13.63
N SER A 484 21.70 -11.45 -13.08
CA SER A 484 21.52 -11.33 -11.63
C SER A 484 21.70 -12.65 -10.88
N ILE A 485 21.35 -13.78 -11.52
CA ILE A 485 21.55 -15.12 -10.94
C ILE A 485 23.03 -15.51 -11.03
N ALA A 486 23.67 -15.27 -12.18
CA ALA A 486 25.09 -15.55 -12.40
C ALA A 486 26.03 -14.78 -11.46
N ASP A 487 25.63 -13.56 -11.04
CA ASP A 487 26.37 -12.74 -10.07
C ASP A 487 26.30 -13.31 -8.63
N GLY A 488 25.76 -14.52 -8.43
CA GLY A 488 25.90 -15.30 -7.20
C GLY A 488 24.79 -15.05 -6.17
N PHE A 489 23.57 -14.74 -6.62
CA PHE A 489 22.44 -14.47 -5.75
C PHE A 489 21.71 -15.79 -5.37
N PRO A 490 21.90 -16.34 -4.16
CA PRO A 490 21.36 -17.65 -3.81
C PRO A 490 19.85 -17.56 -3.54
N VAL A 491 19.05 -18.20 -4.40
CA VAL A 491 17.58 -18.23 -4.25
C VAL A 491 17.13 -19.43 -3.44
N PHE A 492 17.78 -20.57 -3.66
CA PHE A 492 17.49 -21.85 -3.00
C PHE A 492 18.72 -22.35 -2.28
N ARG A 493 18.52 -23.07 -1.17
CA ARG A 493 19.56 -23.92 -0.58
C ARG A 493 19.10 -25.37 -0.61
N VAL A 494 19.79 -26.19 -1.39
CA VAL A 494 19.60 -27.64 -1.44
C VAL A 494 20.74 -28.29 -0.67
N SER A 495 20.43 -29.27 0.18
CA SER A 495 21.49 -29.99 0.90
C SER A 495 21.11 -31.45 1.19
N ARG A 496 22.11 -32.33 1.11
CA ARG A 496 22.01 -33.74 1.52
C ARG A 496 22.01 -33.93 3.04
N THR A 497 22.50 -32.95 3.80
CA THR A 497 22.65 -33.02 5.24
C THR A 497 21.73 -32.02 5.93
N VAL A 498 20.88 -32.49 6.85
CA VAL A 498 20.14 -31.61 7.77
C VAL A 498 21.17 -30.96 8.70
N GLY A 499 21.60 -29.74 8.37
CA GLY A 499 22.72 -29.07 9.03
C GLY A 499 22.45 -28.81 10.51
N ARG A 500 22.94 -29.68 11.40
CA ARG A 500 22.96 -29.43 12.85
C ARG A 500 24.21 -28.62 13.20
N ARG A 501 24.12 -27.29 13.19
CA ARG A 501 25.05 -26.44 13.96
C ARG A 501 24.38 -26.13 15.30
N MET A 502 24.76 -26.88 16.35
CA MET A 502 24.13 -26.82 17.67
C MET A 502 24.75 -25.75 18.60
N LEU A 503 25.98 -25.33 18.32
CA LEU A 503 26.68 -24.33 19.10
C LEU A 503 27.09 -23.19 18.16
N LEU A 504 26.45 -22.03 18.30
CA LEU A 504 26.69 -20.87 17.44
C LEU A 504 27.74 -19.94 18.05
N GLU A 505 27.65 -19.71 19.35
CA GLU A 505 28.55 -18.83 20.08
C GLU A 505 28.62 -19.26 21.56
N ARG A 506 29.77 -19.05 22.20
CA ARG A 506 29.98 -19.27 23.63
C ARG A 506 30.37 -17.93 24.23
N TYR A 507 29.50 -17.35 25.05
CA TYR A 507 29.82 -16.12 25.78
C TYR A 507 30.53 -16.47 27.10
N PRO A 508 31.80 -16.07 27.27
CA PRO A 508 32.53 -16.31 28.52
C PRO A 508 31.99 -15.42 29.66
N SER A 509 32.03 -15.93 30.88
CA SER A 509 31.45 -15.30 32.09
C SER A 509 32.29 -14.16 32.69
N ALA A 510 33.42 -13.77 32.07
CA ALA A 510 34.30 -12.73 32.61
C ALA A 510 34.33 -11.52 31.67
N PRO A 511 34.06 -10.29 32.16
CA PRO A 511 34.32 -9.09 31.40
C PRO A 511 35.83 -9.01 31.13
N GLN A 512 36.21 -8.93 29.85
CA GLN A 512 37.59 -8.62 29.47
C GLN A 512 37.98 -7.30 30.14
N ARG A 513 38.92 -7.34 31.09
CA ARG A 513 39.58 -6.13 31.58
C ARG A 513 40.28 -5.51 30.38
N ILE A 514 39.76 -4.38 29.91
CA ILE A 514 40.46 -3.49 28.99
C ILE A 514 41.73 -3.06 29.73
N GLY A 515 42.87 -3.59 29.30
CA GLY A 515 44.17 -3.14 29.77
C GLY A 515 44.39 -1.72 29.25
N LEU A 516 44.27 -0.73 30.14
CA LEU A 516 44.90 0.57 29.97
C LEU A 516 46.39 0.35 30.26
N GLU A 517 47.19 0.16 29.21
CA GLU A 517 48.64 0.35 29.31
C GLU A 517 48.93 1.84 29.56
N ARG A 518 49.84 2.09 30.50
CA ARG A 518 50.30 3.40 30.97
C ARG A 518 51.42 3.94 30.10
#